data_AF-A0A817DSQ4-F1
#
_entry.id   AF-A0A817DSQ4-F1
#
_cell.length_a   1.000
_cell.length_b   1.000
_cell.length_c   1.000
_cell.angle_alpha   90.00
_cell.angle_beta   90.00
_cell.angle_gamma   90.00
#
_symmetry.space_group_name_H-M   'P 1'
#
loop_
_entity.id
_entity.type
_entity.pdbx_description
1 polymer ?
#
loop_
_entity_poly.entity_id
_entity_poly.type
_entity_poly.pdbx_seq_one_letter_code
_entity_poly.pdbx_strand_id
1 'polypeptide(L)'
;MQNESEIFLPSRRDNLKQRRIHHAPWLSSYLFNLFEQTSIYGCFLFLIFSIAIVAGTLTTYDEHHKASVPILINIEIILFIYCLIEFILRIYGSESRIRYHGFKGKVRFFYEHYLIIDFILLISYGIIFLLYFIKFYNYSSIVFLHGLRFLQLFRFIPLDRYIKSIPLISLIIWQYRRILLVAVYSCFLLLLPTAYFLWITERFIETDGKFFFQTYTDSLWFTINSMATIGYGETWPRTFIGINIFIYHYVNNFCFLFKGRTLTASLCCIGLILWTLPAGIISTGLTSIDEKRRKSKRLLRPAARLILAWWRLQHLKNKSRTTFGKNYANEKCKQFIARLLYTRLCREFRRCRYHTNDGYDVQMRIDIDRILQCLQMIEEKLNNIDQKMLD
;
A
#
# COMPACT_ATOMS: atom_id res chain seq x y z
N MET A 1 -18.88 -30.42 30.40
CA MET A 1 -19.37 -30.74 29.04
C MET A 1 -20.78 -30.18 28.90
N GLN A 2 -20.90 -28.97 28.38
CA GLN A 2 -22.11 -28.37 27.80
C GLN A 2 -21.76 -26.91 27.49
N ASN A 3 -22.31 -26.38 26.39
CA ASN A 3 -22.19 -25.00 25.91
C ASN A 3 -20.99 -24.65 25.01
N GLU A 4 -20.87 -25.30 23.86
CA GLU A 4 -20.35 -24.61 22.66
C GLU A 4 -21.14 -25.05 21.42
N SER A 5 -21.42 -24.08 20.54
CA SER A 5 -22.14 -24.17 19.24
C SER A 5 -23.65 -23.91 19.20
N GLU A 6 -24.15 -22.92 19.95
CA GLU A 6 -25.23 -22.10 19.38
C GLU A 6 -24.65 -21.20 18.30
N ILE A 7 -24.70 -21.68 17.05
CA ILE A 7 -24.51 -20.84 15.87
C ILE A 7 -25.60 -19.78 15.91
N PHE A 8 -25.22 -18.56 16.32
CA PHE A 8 -26.05 -17.36 16.37
C PHE A 8 -26.74 -17.17 15.01
N LEU A 9 -27.99 -17.65 14.88
CA LEU A 9 -28.86 -17.31 13.77
C LEU A 9 -29.28 -15.85 13.97
N PRO A 10 -29.09 -14.96 12.99
CA PRO A 10 -29.48 -13.56 13.15
C PRO A 10 -30.98 -13.48 13.46
N SER A 11 -31.31 -12.73 14.52
CA SER A 11 -32.68 -12.61 15.00
C SER A 11 -33.57 -11.95 13.93
N ARG A 12 -34.89 -12.16 14.00
CA ARG A 12 -35.85 -11.49 13.09
C ARG A 12 -35.72 -9.95 13.11
N ARG A 13 -35.23 -9.37 14.22
CA ARG A 13 -34.87 -7.95 14.34
C ARG A 13 -33.61 -7.58 13.55
N ASP A 14 -32.60 -8.44 13.51
CA ASP A 14 -31.38 -8.24 12.72
C ASP A 14 -31.68 -8.30 11.22
N ASN A 15 -32.59 -9.19 10.81
CA ASN A 15 -33.10 -9.27 9.44
C ASN A 15 -33.90 -8.02 9.02
N LEU A 16 -34.68 -7.43 9.94
CA LEU A 16 -35.41 -6.17 9.68
C LEU A 16 -34.48 -4.96 9.63
N LYS A 17 -33.44 -4.90 10.48
CA LYS A 17 -32.35 -3.93 10.35
C LYS A 17 -31.63 -4.11 9.02
N GLN A 18 -31.23 -5.34 8.65
CA GLN A 18 -30.60 -5.63 7.35
C GLN A 18 -31.48 -5.24 6.15
N ARG A 19 -32.79 -5.48 6.20
CA ARG A 19 -33.72 -5.04 5.14
C ARG A 19 -33.82 -3.51 5.04
N ARG A 20 -33.84 -2.79 6.17
CA ARG A 20 -33.80 -1.32 6.17
C ARG A 20 -32.47 -0.77 5.63
N ILE A 21 -31.37 -1.49 5.87
CA ILE A 21 -30.02 -1.15 5.39
C ILE A 21 -29.85 -1.42 3.89
N HIS A 22 -30.54 -2.41 3.32
CA HIS A 22 -30.58 -2.63 1.86
C HIS A 22 -31.36 -1.54 1.10
N HIS A 23 -32.20 -0.76 1.79
CA HIS A 23 -32.86 0.45 1.26
C HIS A 23 -32.03 1.72 1.52
N ALA A 24 -30.70 1.63 1.53
CA ALA A 24 -29.92 2.84 1.29
C ALA A 24 -30.37 3.42 -0.06
N PRO A 25 -30.78 4.69 -0.14
CA PRO A 25 -31.29 5.26 -1.38
C PRO A 25 -30.21 5.09 -2.46
N TRP A 26 -30.61 4.64 -3.65
CA TRP A 26 -29.72 4.35 -4.78
C TRP A 26 -28.65 5.45 -4.98
N LEU A 27 -29.05 6.71 -4.75
CA LEU A 27 -28.19 7.89 -4.77
C LEU A 27 -26.97 7.80 -3.83
N SER A 28 -27.14 7.35 -2.59
CA SER A 28 -26.03 7.22 -1.61
C SER A 28 -24.98 6.20 -2.05
N SER A 29 -25.43 5.05 -2.59
CA SER A 29 -24.55 4.02 -3.14
C SER A 29 -23.86 4.49 -4.41
N TYR A 30 -24.56 5.24 -5.26
CA TYR A 30 -23.99 5.81 -6.48
C TYR A 30 -22.90 6.83 -6.15
N LEU A 31 -23.18 7.79 -5.25
CA LEU A 31 -22.21 8.79 -4.81
C LEU A 31 -20.98 8.15 -4.17
N PHE A 32 -21.18 7.15 -3.30
CA PHE A 32 -20.07 6.43 -2.68
C PHE A 32 -19.18 5.74 -3.71
N ASN A 33 -19.77 5.04 -4.69
CA ASN A 33 -18.99 4.38 -5.73
C ASN A 33 -18.30 5.38 -6.66
N LEU A 34 -18.92 6.53 -6.95
CA LEU A 34 -18.31 7.60 -7.73
C LEU A 34 -17.04 8.12 -7.03
N PHE A 35 -17.16 8.53 -5.77
CA PHE A 35 -16.05 9.13 -5.01
C PHE A 35 -15.01 8.14 -4.49
N GLU A 36 -15.32 6.84 -4.37
CA GLU A 36 -14.38 5.88 -3.77
C GLU A 36 -13.83 4.87 -4.77
N GLN A 37 -14.45 4.71 -5.94
CA GLN A 37 -14.16 3.60 -6.84
C GLN A 37 -13.91 4.01 -8.29
N THR A 38 -14.32 5.20 -8.73
CA THR A 38 -14.11 5.62 -10.13
C THR A 38 -12.74 6.27 -10.33
N SER A 39 -11.91 5.67 -11.18
CA SER A 39 -10.58 6.20 -11.51
C SER A 39 -10.65 7.50 -12.32
N ILE A 40 -11.69 7.69 -13.13
CA ILE A 40 -11.88 8.89 -13.97
C ILE A 40 -12.01 10.14 -13.11
N TYR A 41 -12.78 10.07 -12.02
CA TYR A 41 -12.93 11.18 -11.09
C TYR A 41 -11.61 11.52 -10.39
N GLY A 42 -10.84 10.51 -9.99
CA GLY A 42 -9.49 10.69 -9.46
C GLY A 42 -8.55 11.39 -10.45
N CYS A 43 -8.59 11.04 -11.74
CA CYS A 43 -7.80 11.70 -12.78
C CYS A 43 -8.22 13.17 -12.98
N PHE A 44 -9.52 13.46 -12.94
CA PHE A 44 -10.03 14.83 -13.02
C PHE A 44 -9.52 15.69 -11.86
N LEU A 45 -9.61 15.18 -10.63
CA LEU A 45 -9.09 15.85 -9.45
C LEU A 45 -7.58 16.08 -9.52
N PHE A 46 -6.83 15.05 -9.96
CA PHE A 46 -5.38 15.16 -10.15
C PHE A 46 -5.01 16.29 -11.12
N LEU A 47 -5.75 16.42 -12.22
CA LEU A 47 -5.52 17.46 -13.22
C LEU A 47 -5.78 18.85 -12.65
N ILE A 48 -6.93 19.07 -11.99
CA ILE A 48 -7.26 20.37 -11.38
C ILE A 48 -6.22 20.76 -10.31
N PHE A 49 -5.85 19.82 -9.45
CA PHE A 49 -4.84 20.06 -8.42
C PHE A 49 -3.46 20.34 -9.01
N SER A 50 -3.11 19.70 -10.13
CA SER A 50 -1.85 19.97 -10.84
C SER A 50 -1.84 21.38 -11.43
N ILE A 51 -2.95 21.82 -12.05
CA ILE A 51 -3.11 23.20 -12.53
C ILE A 51 -2.95 24.20 -11.39
N ALA A 52 -3.56 23.91 -10.23
CA ALA A 52 -3.46 24.80 -9.07
C ALA A 52 -2.02 24.90 -8.52
N ILE A 53 -1.25 23.81 -8.52
CA ILE A 53 0.18 23.85 -8.15
C ILE A 53 0.96 24.69 -9.15
N VAL A 54 0.76 24.48 -10.46
CA VAL A 54 1.45 25.24 -11.50
C VAL A 54 1.10 26.73 -11.43
N ALA A 55 -0.16 27.07 -11.17
CA ALA A 55 -0.56 28.46 -10.92
C ALA A 55 0.13 29.01 -9.66
N GLY A 56 0.32 28.17 -8.62
CA GLY A 56 1.09 28.50 -7.44
C GLY A 56 2.56 28.80 -7.74
N THR A 57 3.23 28.00 -8.56
CA THR A 57 4.63 28.25 -8.94
C THR A 57 4.78 29.48 -9.80
N LEU A 58 3.78 29.86 -10.62
CA LEU A 58 3.82 31.11 -11.37
C LEU A 58 3.85 32.35 -10.45
N THR A 59 3.30 32.25 -9.23
CA THR A 59 3.37 33.35 -8.27
C THR A 59 4.76 33.57 -7.67
N THR A 60 5.69 32.61 -7.79
CA THR A 60 7.06 32.79 -7.28
C THR A 60 7.96 33.58 -8.22
N TYR A 61 7.54 33.78 -9.48
CA TYR A 61 8.28 34.60 -10.44
C TYR A 61 7.89 36.08 -10.28
N ASP A 62 8.89 36.94 -10.02
CA ASP A 62 8.69 38.37 -9.75
C ASP A 62 7.95 39.09 -10.90
N GLU A 63 8.21 38.71 -12.15
CA GLU A 63 7.59 39.31 -13.35
C GLU A 63 6.07 39.05 -13.43
N HIS A 64 5.60 37.90 -12.94
CA HIS A 64 4.21 37.47 -13.05
C HIS A 64 3.43 37.57 -11.73
N HIS A 65 4.11 37.82 -10.61
CA HIS A 65 3.52 37.82 -9.27
C HIS A 65 2.22 38.66 -9.18
N LYS A 66 2.23 39.91 -9.65
CA LYS A 66 1.07 40.83 -9.51
C LYS A 66 -0.17 40.37 -10.28
N ALA A 67 0.00 39.71 -11.42
CA ALA A 67 -1.11 39.21 -12.24
C ALA A 67 -1.58 37.82 -11.79
N SER A 68 -0.66 36.96 -11.33
CA SER A 68 -0.94 35.58 -10.97
C SER A 68 -1.60 35.41 -9.60
N VAL A 69 -1.29 36.29 -8.63
CA VAL A 69 -1.87 36.22 -7.27
C VAL A 69 -3.41 36.25 -7.24
N PRO A 70 -4.13 37.19 -7.90
CA PRO A 70 -5.58 37.21 -7.86
C PRO A 70 -6.20 35.98 -8.56
N ILE A 71 -5.59 35.50 -9.63
CA ILE A 71 -6.02 34.29 -10.35
C ILE A 71 -5.88 33.06 -9.44
N LEU A 72 -4.75 32.93 -8.74
CA LEU A 72 -4.51 31.84 -7.81
C LEU A 72 -5.54 31.84 -6.68
N ILE A 73 -5.81 32.99 -6.07
CA ILE A 73 -6.80 33.12 -5.00
C ILE A 73 -8.19 32.66 -5.50
N ASN A 74 -8.60 33.08 -6.69
CA ASN A 74 -9.88 32.65 -7.27
C ASN A 74 -9.95 31.13 -7.45
N ILE A 75 -8.85 30.51 -7.92
CA ILE A 75 -8.75 29.05 -8.06
C ILE A 75 -8.84 28.37 -6.69
N GLU A 76 -8.15 28.88 -5.67
CA GLU A 76 -8.19 28.35 -4.30
C GLU A 76 -9.59 28.42 -3.69
N ILE A 77 -10.35 29.50 -3.95
CA ILE A 77 -11.73 29.65 -3.49
C ILE A 77 -12.64 28.62 -4.18
N ILE A 78 -12.53 28.46 -5.51
CA ILE A 78 -13.31 27.47 -6.26
C ILE A 78 -13.01 26.06 -5.73
N LEU A 79 -11.72 25.76 -5.50
CA LEU A 79 -11.28 24.48 -4.96
C LEU A 79 -11.78 24.25 -3.54
N PHE A 80 -11.81 25.27 -2.69
CA PHE A 80 -12.35 25.17 -1.34
C PHE A 80 -13.83 24.75 -1.38
N ILE A 81 -14.65 25.45 -2.17
CA ILE A 81 -16.08 25.15 -2.32
C ILE A 81 -16.27 23.73 -2.86
N TYR A 82 -15.49 23.36 -3.87
CA TYR A 82 -15.52 22.02 -4.45
C TYR A 82 -15.20 20.94 -3.42
N CYS A 83 -14.08 21.07 -2.71
CA CYS A 83 -13.65 20.11 -1.69
C CYS A 83 -14.62 20.05 -0.50
N LEU A 84 -15.26 21.17 -0.13
CA LEU A 84 -16.28 21.20 0.90
C LEU A 84 -17.52 20.40 0.49
N ILE A 85 -18.01 20.61 -0.73
CA ILE A 85 -19.14 19.87 -1.28
C ILE A 85 -18.80 18.38 -1.37
N GLU A 86 -17.64 18.04 -1.92
CA GLU A 86 -17.15 16.66 -2.02
C GLU A 86 -17.10 15.99 -0.65
N PHE A 87 -16.55 16.66 0.36
CA PHE A 87 -16.42 16.16 1.73
C PHE A 87 -17.79 15.85 2.34
N ILE A 88 -18.76 16.75 2.21
CA ILE A 88 -20.12 16.57 2.72
C ILE A 88 -20.81 15.40 2.00
N LEU A 89 -20.74 15.38 0.65
CA LEU A 89 -21.34 14.32 -0.16
C LEU A 89 -20.73 12.95 0.16
N ARG A 90 -19.43 12.89 0.49
CA ARG A 90 -18.76 11.64 0.86
C ARG A 90 -19.20 11.13 2.23
N ILE A 91 -19.34 12.01 3.22
CA ILE A 91 -19.92 11.64 4.53
C ILE A 91 -21.36 11.15 4.34
N TYR A 92 -22.15 11.81 3.48
CA TYR A 92 -23.51 11.37 3.17
C TYR A 92 -23.54 9.98 2.47
N GLY A 93 -22.69 9.77 1.47
CA GLY A 93 -22.57 8.50 0.73
C GLY A 93 -22.11 7.32 1.58
N SER A 94 -21.38 7.58 2.68
CA SER A 94 -20.88 6.54 3.60
C SER A 94 -21.99 5.65 4.19
N GLU A 95 -23.22 6.16 4.29
CA GLU A 95 -24.38 5.41 4.81
C GLU A 95 -24.76 4.18 3.98
N SER A 96 -24.29 4.10 2.73
CA SER A 96 -24.50 2.96 1.83
C SER A 96 -23.85 1.66 2.33
N ARG A 97 -22.79 1.74 3.14
CA ARG A 97 -22.08 0.57 3.66
C ARG A 97 -22.58 0.21 5.05
N ILE A 98 -22.92 -1.08 5.23
CA ILE A 98 -23.34 -1.65 6.53
C ILE A 98 -22.35 -1.32 7.66
N ARG A 99 -21.05 -1.29 7.34
CA ARG A 99 -19.96 -0.99 8.30
C ARG A 99 -20.03 0.43 8.89
N TYR A 100 -20.52 1.39 8.11
CA TYR A 100 -20.54 2.82 8.45
C TYR A 100 -21.95 3.35 8.76
N HIS A 101 -22.93 2.45 8.93
CA HIS A 101 -24.31 2.83 9.19
C HIS A 101 -24.50 3.43 10.60
N GLY A 102 -25.28 4.51 10.69
CA GLY A 102 -25.59 5.22 11.93
C GLY A 102 -24.48 6.14 12.44
N PHE A 103 -24.73 6.87 13.53
CA PHE A 103 -23.81 7.91 14.04
C PHE A 103 -22.42 7.35 14.43
N LYS A 104 -22.38 6.21 15.14
CA LYS A 104 -21.12 5.53 15.49
C LYS A 104 -20.35 5.06 14.24
N GLY A 105 -21.07 4.67 13.18
CA GLY A 105 -20.49 4.27 11.90
C GLY A 105 -19.85 5.45 11.16
N LYS A 106 -20.52 6.62 11.15
CA LYS A 106 -19.99 7.86 10.57
C LYS A 106 -18.74 8.36 11.29
N VAL A 107 -18.73 8.32 12.63
CA VAL A 107 -17.53 8.68 13.41
C VAL A 107 -16.36 7.75 13.05
N ARG A 108 -16.62 6.44 12.91
CA ARG A 108 -15.58 5.49 12.48
C ARG A 108 -15.06 5.81 11.07
N PHE A 109 -15.93 6.22 10.14
CA PHE A 109 -15.52 6.64 8.79
C PHE A 109 -14.67 7.91 8.84
N PHE A 110 -15.00 8.87 9.72
CA PHE A 110 -14.22 10.10 9.91
C PHE A 110 -12.77 9.84 10.34
N TYR A 111 -12.54 8.82 11.16
CA TYR A 111 -11.21 8.44 11.60
C TYR A 111 -10.41 7.61 10.58
N GLU A 112 -10.92 7.42 9.36
CA GLU A 112 -10.16 6.78 8.30
C GLU A 112 -9.07 7.73 7.79
N HIS A 113 -7.82 7.25 7.70
CA HIS A 113 -6.63 8.08 7.49
C HIS A 113 -6.76 9.11 6.35
N TYR A 114 -7.34 8.71 5.21
CA TYR A 114 -7.53 9.60 4.08
C TYR A 114 -8.53 10.73 4.35
N LEU A 115 -9.58 10.48 5.14
CA LEU A 115 -10.59 11.50 5.45
C LEU A 115 -10.08 12.52 6.48
N ILE A 116 -9.20 12.11 7.40
CA ILE A 116 -8.52 13.03 8.31
C ILE A 116 -7.64 14.00 7.53
N ILE A 117 -6.88 13.51 6.54
CA ILE A 117 -6.03 14.34 5.69
C ILE A 117 -6.90 15.32 4.87
N ASP A 118 -7.98 14.83 4.24
CA ASP A 118 -8.94 15.68 3.53
C ASP A 118 -9.54 16.77 4.43
N PHE A 119 -9.84 16.45 5.69
CA PHE A 119 -10.39 17.40 6.65
C PHE A 119 -9.38 18.47 7.06
N ILE A 120 -8.12 18.10 7.32
CA ILE A 120 -7.03 19.05 7.61
C ILE A 120 -6.83 20.00 6.43
N LEU A 121 -6.84 19.47 5.20
CA LEU A 121 -6.74 20.27 3.98
C LEU A 121 -7.92 21.22 3.82
N LEU A 122 -9.15 20.76 4.10
CA LEU A 122 -10.35 21.58 4.06
C LEU A 122 -10.27 22.75 5.05
N ILE A 123 -9.75 22.51 6.26
CA ILE A 123 -9.50 23.57 7.25
C ILE A 123 -8.48 24.57 6.71
N SER A 124 -7.38 24.08 6.11
CA SER A 124 -6.34 24.95 5.53
C SER A 124 -6.93 25.88 4.46
N TYR A 125 -7.76 25.37 3.54
CA TYR A 125 -8.46 26.20 2.56
C TYR A 125 -9.45 27.17 3.20
N GLY A 126 -10.19 26.72 4.22
CA GLY A 126 -11.13 27.56 4.96
C GLY A 126 -10.45 28.74 5.65
N ILE A 127 -9.25 28.53 6.20
CA ILE A 127 -8.45 29.62 6.81
C ILE A 127 -8.02 30.63 5.75
N ILE A 128 -7.54 30.17 4.58
CA ILE A 128 -7.16 31.07 3.47
C ILE A 128 -8.38 31.88 3.00
N PHE A 129 -9.52 31.21 2.80
CA PHE A 129 -10.78 31.83 2.41
C PHE A 129 -11.23 32.89 3.42
N LEU A 130 -11.14 32.59 4.72
CA LEU A 130 -11.49 33.52 5.80
C LEU A 130 -10.56 34.75 5.80
N LEU A 131 -9.24 34.54 5.69
CA LEU A 131 -8.26 35.62 5.65
C LEU A 131 -8.47 36.55 4.45
N TYR A 132 -8.83 35.97 3.30
CA TYR A 132 -9.20 36.74 2.10
C TYR A 132 -10.42 37.62 2.36
N PHE A 133 -11.48 37.07 2.97
CA PHE A 133 -12.72 37.79 3.25
C PHE A 133 -12.51 38.96 4.23
N ILE A 134 -11.69 38.76 5.26
CA ILE A 134 -11.39 39.78 6.28
C ILE A 134 -10.42 40.86 5.74
N LYS A 135 -9.87 40.69 4.52
CA LYS A 135 -8.85 41.57 3.92
C LYS A 135 -7.63 41.78 4.84
N PHE A 136 -7.28 40.78 5.64
CA PHE A 136 -6.21 40.88 6.64
C PHE A 136 -4.82 40.64 5.99
N TYR A 137 -4.38 41.60 5.17
CA TYR A 137 -3.10 41.56 4.45
C TYR A 137 -2.00 42.30 5.21
N ASN A 138 -1.64 41.82 6.40
CA ASN A 138 -0.42 42.27 7.09
C ASN A 138 0.79 41.46 6.59
N TYR A 139 2.00 42.02 6.72
CA TYR A 139 3.24 41.38 6.27
C TYR A 139 3.46 39.98 6.92
N SER A 140 3.06 39.82 8.18
CA SER A 140 3.07 38.52 8.88
C SER A 140 2.08 37.51 8.30
N SER A 141 1.01 37.96 7.64
CA SER A 141 0.02 37.10 6.99
C SER A 141 0.58 36.43 5.74
N ILE A 142 1.55 37.06 5.05
CA ILE A 142 2.12 36.53 3.80
C ILE A 142 2.90 35.24 4.06
N VAL A 143 3.77 35.22 5.08
CA VAL A 143 4.52 34.02 5.47
C VAL A 143 3.57 32.90 5.92
N PHE A 144 2.53 33.24 6.69
CA PHE A 144 1.53 32.27 7.11
C PHE A 144 0.75 31.67 5.94
N LEU A 145 0.38 32.49 4.95
CA LEU A 145 -0.26 32.03 3.71
C LEU A 145 0.65 31.09 2.91
N HIS A 146 1.96 31.34 2.88
CA HIS A 146 2.93 30.44 2.23
C HIS A 146 2.99 29.07 2.92
N GLY A 147 2.95 29.05 4.26
CA GLY A 147 2.87 27.80 5.04
C GLY A 147 1.57 27.02 4.78
N LEU A 148 0.43 27.70 4.72
CA LEU A 148 -0.85 27.05 4.37
C LEU A 148 -0.85 26.49 2.94
N ARG A 149 -0.20 27.18 1.99
CA ARG A 149 -0.03 26.66 0.62
C ARG A 149 0.82 25.39 0.57
N PHE A 150 1.85 25.29 1.40
CA PHE A 150 2.62 24.05 1.53
C PHE A 150 1.76 22.87 1.97
N LEU A 151 0.84 23.07 2.93
CA LEU A 151 -0.11 22.02 3.34
C LEU A 151 -0.95 21.53 2.16
N GLN A 152 -1.29 22.42 1.22
CA GLN A 152 -2.07 22.03 0.06
C GLN A 152 -1.32 21.04 -0.86
N LEU A 153 0.00 20.90 -0.81
CA LEU A 153 0.72 19.85 -1.55
C LEU A 153 0.28 18.45 -1.12
N PHE A 154 -0.17 18.29 0.14
CA PHE A 154 -0.69 17.02 0.65
C PHE A 154 -2.04 16.61 0.03
N ARG A 155 -2.70 17.48 -0.75
CA ARG A 155 -3.96 17.15 -1.46
C ARG A 155 -3.85 16.00 -2.46
N PHE A 156 -2.63 15.63 -2.85
CA PHE A 156 -2.38 14.47 -3.68
C PHE A 156 -2.41 13.15 -2.91
N ILE A 157 -2.18 13.16 -1.59
CA ILE A 157 -2.18 11.93 -0.77
C ILE A 157 -3.55 11.24 -0.80
N PRO A 158 -4.68 11.93 -0.60
CA PRO A 158 -6.01 11.32 -0.67
C PRO A 158 -6.38 10.73 -2.04
N LEU A 159 -5.71 11.15 -3.13
CA LEU A 159 -5.88 10.56 -4.46
C LEU A 159 -5.35 9.13 -4.54
N ASP A 160 -4.45 8.72 -3.63
CA ASP A 160 -3.97 7.34 -3.59
C ASP A 160 -5.10 6.34 -3.30
N ARG A 161 -6.25 6.77 -2.76
CA ARG A 161 -7.44 5.92 -2.58
C ARG A 161 -7.91 5.23 -3.87
N TYR A 162 -7.76 5.91 -5.01
CA TYR A 162 -8.22 5.40 -6.31
C TYR A 162 -7.26 4.38 -6.90
N ILE A 163 -5.95 4.58 -6.71
CA ILE A 163 -4.88 3.74 -7.27
C ILE A 163 -4.51 2.60 -6.30
N LYS A 164 -4.64 2.86 -4.99
CA LYS A 164 -4.24 2.02 -3.86
C LYS A 164 -2.76 1.62 -3.93
N SER A 165 -1.90 2.57 -4.31
CA SER A 165 -0.47 2.31 -4.52
C SER A 165 0.31 2.25 -3.22
N ILE A 166 0.03 3.13 -2.24
CA ILE A 166 0.78 3.17 -0.99
C ILE A 166 0.59 1.88 -0.17
N PRO A 167 -0.64 1.36 0.03
CA PRO A 167 -0.83 0.08 0.72
C PRO A 167 -0.17 -1.10 -0.02
N LEU A 168 -0.14 -1.06 -1.35
CA LEU A 168 0.50 -2.08 -2.17
C LEU A 168 2.02 -2.08 -1.97
N ILE A 169 2.64 -0.90 -2.06
CA ILE A 169 4.09 -0.73 -1.85
C ILE A 169 4.46 -1.10 -0.41
N SER A 170 3.66 -0.66 0.58
CA SER A 170 3.87 -1.02 1.98
C SER A 170 3.82 -2.54 2.20
N LEU A 171 2.88 -3.24 1.55
CA LEU A 171 2.80 -4.70 1.61
C LEU A 171 4.06 -5.37 1.04
N ILE A 172 4.59 -4.87 -0.08
CA ILE A 172 5.82 -5.38 -0.71
C ILE A 172 7.00 -5.17 0.24
N ILE A 173 7.17 -3.95 0.76
CA ILE A 173 8.25 -3.63 1.70
C ILE A 173 8.15 -4.54 2.92
N TRP A 174 6.95 -4.78 3.44
CA TRP A 174 6.76 -5.68 4.57
C TRP A 174 7.12 -7.13 4.26
N GLN A 175 6.72 -7.64 3.10
CA GLN A 175 7.02 -9.00 2.65
C GLN A 175 8.53 -9.22 2.46
N TYR A 176 9.22 -8.23 1.88
CA TYR A 176 10.65 -8.32 1.55
C TYR A 176 11.57 -7.59 2.56
N ARG A 177 11.06 -7.18 3.73
CA ARG A 177 11.78 -6.33 4.70
C ARG A 177 13.15 -6.86 5.09
N ARG A 178 13.31 -8.18 5.25
CA ARG A 178 14.60 -8.79 5.62
C ARG A 178 15.64 -8.61 4.52
N ILE A 179 15.27 -8.86 3.27
CA ILE A 179 16.16 -8.75 2.11
C ILE A 179 16.49 -7.27 1.83
N LEU A 180 15.49 -6.39 1.95
CA LEU A 180 15.67 -4.95 1.78
C LEU A 180 16.59 -4.35 2.85
N LEU A 181 16.43 -4.76 4.11
CA LEU A 181 17.34 -4.36 5.20
C LEU A 181 18.77 -4.84 4.95
N VAL A 182 18.96 -6.08 4.47
CA VAL A 182 20.30 -6.59 4.12
C VAL A 182 20.92 -5.78 2.97
N ALA A 183 20.15 -5.39 1.96
CA ALA A 183 20.63 -4.58 0.83
C ALA A 183 21.03 -3.16 1.27
N VAL A 184 20.22 -2.50 2.11
CA VAL A 184 20.56 -1.18 2.67
C VAL A 184 21.78 -1.29 3.59
N TYR A 185 21.83 -2.32 4.43
CA TYR A 185 22.96 -2.57 5.32
C TYR A 185 24.27 -2.82 4.57
N SER A 186 24.26 -3.65 3.52
CA SER A 186 25.45 -3.91 2.70
C SER A 186 25.91 -2.66 1.96
N CYS A 187 24.98 -1.81 1.54
CA CYS A 187 25.29 -0.51 0.95
C CYS A 187 26.02 0.41 1.95
N PHE A 188 25.50 0.55 3.19
CA PHE A 188 26.18 1.31 4.24
C PHE A 188 27.57 0.75 4.58
N LEU A 189 27.72 -0.58 4.65
CA LEU A 189 28.99 -1.24 4.90
C LEU A 189 30.04 -0.97 3.82
N LEU A 190 29.63 -0.76 2.58
CA LEU A 190 30.55 -0.42 1.49
C LEU A 190 30.82 1.09 1.43
N LEU A 191 29.80 1.90 1.70
CA LEU A 191 29.86 3.36 1.61
C LEU A 191 30.86 3.97 2.60
N LEU A 192 30.78 3.61 3.89
CA LEU A 192 31.62 4.22 4.93
C LEU A 192 33.13 3.94 4.69
N PRO A 193 33.56 2.69 4.42
CA PRO A 193 34.97 2.41 4.12
C PRO A 193 35.43 3.03 2.81
N THR A 194 34.59 3.04 1.77
CA THR A 194 34.95 3.66 0.47
C THR A 194 35.23 5.15 0.63
N ALA A 195 34.38 5.86 1.36
CA ALA A 195 34.60 7.27 1.68
C ALA A 195 35.86 7.48 2.52
N TYR A 196 36.18 6.55 3.43
CA TYR A 196 37.34 6.66 4.30
C TYR A 196 38.65 6.43 3.53
N PHE A 197 38.66 5.43 2.64
CA PHE A 197 39.77 5.19 1.72
C PHE A 197 40.00 6.40 0.83
N LEU A 198 38.94 6.93 0.21
CA LEU A 198 39.02 8.13 -0.62
C LEU A 198 39.64 9.30 0.15
N TRP A 199 39.15 9.54 1.38
CA TRP A 199 39.67 10.60 2.24
C TRP A 199 41.17 10.43 2.51
N ILE A 200 41.62 9.26 2.96
CA ILE A 200 43.06 9.01 3.21
C ILE A 200 43.89 9.27 1.94
N THR A 201 43.39 8.84 0.78
CA THR A 201 44.15 8.93 -0.48
C THR A 201 44.23 10.33 -1.06
N GLU A 202 43.21 11.17 -0.85
CA GLU A 202 43.10 12.47 -1.53
C GLU A 202 43.22 13.68 -0.59
N ARG A 203 43.19 13.48 0.74
CA ARG A 203 43.23 14.59 1.71
C ARG A 203 44.45 15.50 1.57
N PHE A 204 45.59 14.94 1.18
CA PHE A 204 46.85 15.68 1.07
C PHE A 204 47.10 16.26 -0.33
N ILE A 205 46.13 16.13 -1.24
CA ILE A 205 46.29 16.53 -2.64
C ILE A 205 45.59 17.85 -2.86
N GLU A 206 46.39 18.84 -3.25
CA GLU A 206 45.90 20.16 -3.61
C GLU A 206 45.60 20.23 -5.11
N THR A 207 44.51 20.90 -5.44
CA THR A 207 44.05 21.07 -6.82
C THR A 207 43.60 22.50 -7.04
N ASP A 208 44.27 23.21 -7.94
CA ASP A 208 43.92 24.57 -8.33
C ASP A 208 43.76 25.52 -7.12
N GLY A 209 44.62 25.36 -6.09
CA GLY A 209 44.58 26.15 -4.85
C GLY A 209 43.54 25.71 -3.81
N LYS A 210 42.86 24.57 -4.02
CA LYS A 210 41.81 24.05 -3.14
C LYS A 210 42.00 22.57 -2.86
N PHE A 211 41.80 22.19 -1.60
CA PHE A 211 41.68 20.78 -1.19
C PHE A 211 40.20 20.38 -1.27
N PHE A 212 39.85 19.46 -2.18
CA PHE A 212 38.47 18.99 -2.34
C PHE A 212 38.01 18.03 -1.24
N PHE A 213 38.95 17.35 -0.57
CA PHE A 213 38.67 16.32 0.43
C PHE A 213 39.33 16.64 1.79
N GLN A 214 39.02 17.82 2.35
CA GLN A 214 39.60 18.25 3.64
C GLN A 214 39.08 17.41 4.80
N THR A 215 37.76 17.23 4.85
CA THR A 215 37.07 16.49 5.90
C THR A 215 36.59 15.14 5.40
N TYR A 216 36.39 14.20 6.31
CA TYR A 216 35.77 12.91 6.00
C TYR A 216 34.35 13.08 5.42
N THR A 217 33.63 14.11 5.86
CA THR A 217 32.30 14.45 5.37
C THR A 217 32.29 14.81 3.89
N ASP A 218 33.33 15.49 3.40
CA ASP A 218 33.46 15.85 1.97
C ASP A 218 33.63 14.58 1.11
N SER A 219 34.43 13.63 1.58
CA SER A 219 34.59 12.33 0.93
C SER A 219 33.33 11.46 1.01
N LEU A 220 32.56 11.57 2.10
CA LEU A 220 31.25 10.91 2.22
C LEU A 220 30.24 11.47 1.22
N TRP A 221 30.16 12.80 1.10
CA TRP A 221 29.28 13.48 0.14
C TRP A 221 29.59 13.03 -1.30
N PHE A 222 30.87 13.05 -1.69
CA PHE A 222 31.28 12.53 -3.00
C PHE A 222 30.91 11.07 -3.19
N THR A 223 31.15 10.22 -2.19
CA THR A 223 30.91 8.77 -2.26
C THR A 223 29.42 8.47 -2.41
N ILE A 224 28.55 9.14 -1.65
CA ILE A 224 27.09 9.04 -1.75
C ILE A 224 26.63 9.42 -3.16
N ASN A 225 27.08 10.57 -3.67
CA ASN A 225 26.69 11.05 -5.01
C ASN A 225 27.22 10.17 -6.13
N SER A 226 28.41 9.58 -5.96
CA SER A 226 29.00 8.63 -6.90
C SER A 226 28.26 7.29 -6.91
N MET A 227 27.93 6.73 -5.74
CA MET A 227 27.17 5.48 -5.61
C MET A 227 25.69 5.64 -6.02
N ALA A 228 25.13 6.84 -5.87
CA ALA A 228 23.78 7.15 -6.32
C ALA A 228 23.71 7.51 -7.82
N THR A 229 24.83 7.47 -8.56
CA THR A 229 24.94 7.87 -9.98
C THR A 229 24.54 9.32 -10.29
N ILE A 230 24.52 10.22 -9.29
CA ILE A 230 24.18 11.63 -9.51
C ILE A 230 25.34 12.36 -10.18
N GLY A 231 26.55 12.24 -9.60
CA GLY A 231 27.79 12.72 -10.21
C GLY A 231 27.80 14.22 -10.56
N TYR A 232 27.52 15.11 -9.60
CA TYR A 232 27.53 16.57 -9.81
C TYR A 232 28.81 17.12 -10.46
N GLY A 233 29.95 16.44 -10.30
CA GLY A 233 31.21 16.82 -10.92
C GLY A 233 31.91 18.01 -10.26
N GLU A 234 31.46 18.43 -9.07
CA GLU A 234 32.09 19.52 -8.29
C GLU A 234 33.40 19.09 -7.61
N THR A 235 33.52 17.81 -7.28
CA THR A 235 34.70 17.19 -6.68
C THR A 235 34.98 15.89 -7.40
N TRP A 236 36.24 15.60 -7.70
CA TRP A 236 36.64 14.31 -8.27
C TRP A 236 38.04 13.92 -7.80
N PRO A 237 38.30 12.63 -7.50
CA PRO A 237 39.63 12.16 -7.11
C PRO A 237 40.61 12.41 -8.26
N ARG A 238 41.73 13.08 -8.02
CA ARG A 238 42.71 13.36 -9.09
C ARG A 238 43.84 12.34 -9.16
N THR A 239 43.93 11.39 -8.23
CA THR A 239 45.00 10.36 -8.23
C THR A 239 44.93 9.37 -9.41
N PHE A 240 45.24 9.81 -10.63
CA PHE A 240 45.64 8.91 -11.73
C PHE A 240 47.16 8.89 -11.92
N ILE A 241 47.83 10.02 -11.67
CA ILE A 241 49.21 10.33 -12.07
C ILE A 241 49.81 11.22 -10.98
N GLY A 242 50.99 10.86 -10.44
CA GLY A 242 51.72 11.65 -9.44
C GLY A 242 52.37 10.85 -8.30
N ILE A 243 53.31 9.96 -8.61
CA ILE A 243 54.72 10.02 -8.13
C ILE A 243 54.99 9.30 -6.79
N ASN A 244 55.55 8.10 -6.89
CA ASN A 244 56.89 7.77 -6.38
C ASN A 244 57.38 8.42 -5.07
N ILE A 245 56.57 8.52 -4.02
CA ILE A 245 57.05 8.90 -2.67
C ILE A 245 56.84 7.78 -1.64
N PHE A 246 56.13 6.71 -1.97
CA PHE A 246 56.08 5.50 -1.13
C PHE A 246 56.69 4.25 -1.78
N ILE A 247 57.10 4.34 -3.05
CA ILE A 247 57.58 3.19 -3.83
C ILE A 247 59.08 2.93 -3.65
N TYR A 248 59.89 3.91 -3.20
CA TYR A 248 61.34 3.71 -3.18
C TYR A 248 61.93 3.04 -1.93
N HIS A 249 61.14 2.67 -0.90
CA HIS A 249 61.75 2.02 0.27
C HIS A 249 61.11 0.75 0.86
N TYR A 250 59.87 0.35 0.52
CA TYR A 250 59.29 -0.86 1.14
C TYR A 250 58.36 -1.69 0.26
N VAL A 251 58.56 -1.68 -1.06
CA VAL A 251 57.66 -2.39 -1.99
C VAL A 251 58.46 -3.14 -3.03
N ASN A 252 58.50 -4.46 -2.92
CA ASN A 252 58.70 -5.28 -4.12
C ASN A 252 57.66 -6.39 -4.32
N ASN A 253 56.65 -6.61 -3.47
CA ASN A 253 55.61 -7.62 -3.80
C ASN A 253 54.16 -7.37 -3.34
N PHE A 254 53.83 -6.29 -2.61
CA PHE A 254 52.45 -6.14 -2.06
C PHE A 254 51.71 -4.83 -2.40
N CYS A 255 52.39 -3.81 -2.92
CA CYS A 255 51.82 -2.47 -3.12
C CYS A 255 51.48 -2.13 -4.59
N PHE A 256 51.39 -3.13 -5.49
CA PHE A 256 50.95 -2.90 -6.86
C PHE A 256 49.40 -2.79 -6.98
N LEU A 257 48.66 -3.13 -5.92
CA LEU A 257 47.19 -3.19 -5.91
C LEU A 257 46.49 -1.89 -5.45
N PHE A 258 47.22 -0.92 -4.90
CA PHE A 258 46.66 0.26 -4.21
C PHE A 258 46.96 1.58 -4.94
N LYS A 259 46.39 1.76 -6.14
CA LYS A 259 46.21 3.11 -6.72
C LYS A 259 44.85 3.64 -6.23
N GLY A 260 44.85 4.73 -5.46
CA GLY A 260 43.68 5.24 -4.73
C GLY A 260 42.43 5.43 -5.60
N ARG A 261 42.60 5.92 -6.84
CA ARG A 261 41.49 6.07 -7.79
C ARG A 261 40.97 4.77 -8.37
N THR A 262 41.79 3.74 -8.59
CA THR A 262 41.30 2.44 -9.11
C THR A 262 40.56 1.65 -8.04
N LEU A 263 41.03 1.73 -6.79
CA LEU A 263 40.37 1.09 -5.65
C LEU A 263 39.06 1.81 -5.29
N THR A 264 39.07 3.15 -5.29
CA THR A 264 37.83 3.90 -5.07
C THR A 264 36.85 3.68 -6.22
N ALA A 265 37.32 3.62 -7.47
CA ALA A 265 36.46 3.32 -8.61
C ALA A 265 35.88 1.91 -8.54
N SER A 266 36.66 0.89 -8.16
CA SER A 266 36.16 -0.48 -8.03
C SER A 266 35.15 -0.62 -6.90
N LEU A 267 35.41 0.01 -5.75
CA LEU A 267 34.47 0.05 -4.63
C LEU A 267 33.21 0.83 -4.97
N CYS A 268 33.32 1.97 -5.67
CA CYS A 268 32.15 2.69 -6.17
C CYS A 268 31.34 1.83 -7.14
N CYS A 269 31.96 1.12 -8.08
CA CYS A 269 31.26 0.20 -9.00
C CYS A 269 30.51 -0.92 -8.26
N ILE A 270 31.12 -1.52 -7.23
CA ILE A 270 30.43 -2.50 -6.38
C ILE A 270 29.26 -1.83 -5.63
N GLY A 271 29.47 -0.59 -5.16
CA GLY A 271 28.46 0.21 -4.48
C GLY A 271 27.27 0.55 -5.34
N LEU A 272 27.49 0.87 -6.62
CA LEU A 272 26.45 1.07 -7.63
C LEU A 272 25.53 -0.15 -7.70
N ILE A 273 26.13 -1.34 -7.83
CA ILE A 273 25.36 -2.60 -7.93
C ILE A 273 24.50 -2.77 -6.67
N LEU A 274 25.08 -2.58 -5.48
CA LEU A 274 24.33 -2.70 -4.22
C LEU A 274 23.23 -1.63 -4.06
N TRP A 275 23.49 -0.39 -4.49
CA TRP A 275 22.53 0.73 -4.44
C TRP A 275 21.32 0.47 -5.35
N THR A 276 21.48 -0.28 -6.44
CA THR A 276 20.38 -0.64 -7.35
C THR A 276 19.51 -1.80 -6.86
N LEU A 277 19.98 -2.62 -5.90
CA LEU A 277 19.25 -3.82 -5.43
C LEU A 277 17.86 -3.51 -4.85
N PRO A 278 17.65 -2.49 -4.00
CA PRO A 278 16.33 -2.19 -3.45
C PRO A 278 15.26 -1.95 -4.53
N ALA A 279 15.62 -1.24 -5.61
CA ALA A 279 14.72 -1.02 -6.73
C ALA A 279 14.36 -2.32 -7.47
N GLY A 280 15.35 -3.19 -7.71
CA GLY A 280 15.13 -4.51 -8.32
C GLY A 280 14.25 -5.43 -7.46
N ILE A 281 14.45 -5.43 -6.14
CA ILE A 281 13.65 -6.21 -5.18
C ILE A 281 12.19 -5.74 -5.19
N ILE A 282 11.94 -4.43 -5.19
CA ILE A 282 10.58 -3.87 -5.23
C ILE A 282 9.88 -4.25 -6.54
N SER A 283 10.59 -4.19 -7.68
CA SER A 283 10.07 -4.56 -9.00
C SER A 283 9.63 -6.02 -9.07
N THR A 284 10.47 -6.95 -8.60
CA THR A 284 10.12 -8.38 -8.52
C THR A 284 9.00 -8.66 -7.50
N GLY A 285 8.89 -7.83 -6.46
CA GLY A 285 7.76 -7.87 -5.54
C GLY A 285 6.42 -7.57 -6.21
N LEU A 286 6.37 -6.60 -7.14
CA LEU A 286 5.14 -6.24 -7.87
C LEU A 286 4.65 -7.40 -8.75
N THR A 287 5.55 -8.04 -9.50
CA THR A 287 5.17 -9.18 -10.35
C THR A 287 4.62 -10.35 -9.53
N SER A 288 5.21 -10.62 -8.36
CA SER A 288 4.73 -11.65 -7.44
C SER A 288 3.30 -11.38 -6.93
N ILE A 289 2.95 -10.11 -6.69
CA ILE A 289 1.59 -9.75 -6.25
C ILE A 289 0.59 -9.89 -7.39
N ASP A 290 0.99 -9.53 -8.61
CA ASP A 290 0.13 -9.70 -9.77
C ASP A 290 -0.15 -11.18 -10.06
N GLU A 291 0.84 -12.05 -9.86
CA GLU A 291 0.62 -13.50 -9.89
C GLU A 291 -0.36 -13.97 -8.82
N LYS A 292 -0.21 -13.51 -7.56
CA LYS A 292 -1.16 -13.81 -6.47
C LYS A 292 -2.58 -13.34 -6.81
N ARG A 293 -2.74 -12.15 -7.39
CA ARG A 293 -4.03 -11.63 -7.86
C ARG A 293 -4.63 -12.51 -8.97
N ARG A 294 -3.83 -12.98 -9.93
CA ARG A 294 -4.29 -13.92 -10.98
C ARG A 294 -4.75 -15.25 -10.38
N LYS A 295 -3.99 -15.82 -9.43
CA LYS A 295 -4.37 -17.06 -8.72
C LYS A 295 -5.67 -16.87 -7.94
N SER A 296 -5.83 -15.76 -7.21
CA SER A 296 -7.06 -15.43 -6.49
C SER A 296 -8.29 -15.34 -7.42
N LYS A 297 -8.15 -14.72 -8.60
CA LYS A 297 -9.25 -14.66 -9.58
C LYS A 297 -9.71 -16.04 -10.06
N ARG A 298 -8.81 -17.03 -10.14
CA ARG A 298 -9.18 -18.42 -10.49
C ARG A 298 -10.04 -19.08 -9.41
N LEU A 299 -9.86 -18.69 -8.14
CA LEU A 299 -10.61 -19.24 -6.99
C LEU A 299 -12.04 -18.69 -6.84
N LEU A 300 -12.40 -17.61 -7.56
CA LEU A 300 -13.75 -17.03 -7.51
C LEU A 300 -14.85 -18.04 -7.90
N ARG A 301 -14.62 -18.84 -8.95
CA ARG A 301 -15.62 -19.80 -9.45
C ARG A 301 -15.87 -20.95 -8.45
N PRO A 302 -14.83 -21.64 -7.91
CA PRO A 302 -15.00 -22.61 -6.83
C PRO A 302 -15.67 -22.03 -5.58
N ALA A 303 -15.26 -20.83 -5.13
CA ALA A 303 -15.84 -20.18 -3.95
C ALA A 303 -17.35 -19.90 -4.13
N ALA A 304 -17.77 -19.42 -5.30
CA ALA A 304 -19.19 -19.22 -5.60
C ALA A 304 -20.00 -20.53 -5.54
N ARG A 305 -19.45 -21.64 -6.08
CA ARG A 305 -20.10 -22.96 -6.01
C ARG A 305 -20.24 -23.45 -4.57
N LEU A 306 -19.25 -23.18 -3.72
CA LEU A 306 -19.29 -23.53 -2.31
C LEU A 306 -20.39 -22.78 -1.56
N ILE A 307 -20.47 -21.46 -1.76
CA ILE A 307 -21.50 -20.62 -1.14
C ILE A 307 -22.89 -21.11 -1.58
N LEU A 308 -23.07 -21.43 -2.86
CA LEU A 308 -24.33 -21.97 -3.39
C LEU A 308 -24.66 -23.35 -2.81
N ALA A 309 -23.68 -24.25 -2.70
CA ALA A 309 -23.88 -25.56 -2.09
C ALA A 309 -24.27 -25.45 -0.61
N TRP A 310 -23.57 -24.60 0.15
CA TRP A 310 -23.88 -24.32 1.55
C TRP A 310 -25.28 -23.73 1.73
N TRP A 311 -25.67 -22.77 0.89
CA TRP A 311 -27.01 -22.18 0.94
C TRP A 311 -28.11 -23.19 0.63
N ARG A 312 -27.91 -24.06 -0.37
CA ARG A 312 -28.85 -25.15 -0.69
C ARG A 312 -29.00 -26.12 0.47
N LEU A 313 -27.92 -26.46 1.17
CA LEU A 313 -27.96 -27.31 2.37
C LEU A 313 -28.74 -26.66 3.52
N GLN A 314 -28.49 -25.37 3.79
CA GLN A 314 -29.27 -24.58 4.77
C GLN A 314 -30.76 -24.56 4.45
N HIS A 315 -31.11 -24.36 3.17
CA HIS A 315 -32.51 -24.35 2.73
C HIS A 315 -33.19 -25.71 2.91
N LEU A 316 -32.50 -26.82 2.60
CA LEU A 316 -33.02 -28.18 2.82
C LEU A 316 -33.24 -28.48 4.31
N LYS A 317 -32.34 -28.02 5.18
CA LYS A 317 -32.46 -28.12 6.65
C LYS A 317 -33.65 -27.32 7.22
N ASN A 318 -33.92 -26.13 6.68
CA ASN A 318 -35.07 -25.34 7.12
C ASN A 318 -36.40 -25.90 6.59
N LYS A 319 -36.42 -26.41 5.35
CA LYS A 319 -37.64 -27.01 4.78
C LYS A 319 -38.04 -28.29 5.52
N SER A 320 -37.07 -29.11 5.96
CA SER A 320 -37.36 -30.30 6.79
C SER A 320 -37.94 -29.94 8.16
N ARG A 321 -37.51 -28.83 8.77
CA ARG A 321 -38.07 -28.32 10.03
C ARG A 321 -39.52 -27.84 9.89
N THR A 322 -39.90 -27.30 8.72
CA THR A 322 -41.27 -26.81 8.48
C THR A 322 -42.25 -27.89 8.02
N THR A 323 -41.78 -28.94 7.33
CA THR A 323 -42.61 -30.12 7.01
C THR A 323 -42.38 -31.20 8.06
N PHE A 324 -42.97 -31.03 9.24
CA PHE A 324 -43.06 -32.10 10.21
C PHE A 324 -44.14 -33.07 9.73
N GLY A 325 -43.73 -34.19 9.13
CA GLY A 325 -44.64 -35.28 8.77
C GLY A 325 -44.28 -36.01 7.48
N LYS A 326 -43.79 -37.24 7.63
CA LYS A 326 -43.74 -38.34 6.65
C LYS A 326 -42.78 -38.17 5.47
N ASN A 327 -41.57 -38.75 5.62
CA ASN A 327 -41.01 -39.79 4.74
C ASN A 327 -39.51 -40.02 5.07
N TYR A 328 -39.21 -41.15 5.71
CA TYR A 328 -37.86 -41.58 6.09
C TYR A 328 -36.92 -41.72 4.86
N ALA A 329 -37.47 -42.02 3.68
CA ALA A 329 -36.76 -42.08 2.40
C ALA A 329 -36.25 -40.70 1.92
N ASN A 330 -36.90 -39.60 2.30
CA ASN A 330 -36.51 -38.25 1.90
C ASN A 330 -35.32 -37.71 2.72
N GLU A 331 -35.10 -38.21 3.95
CA GLU A 331 -33.91 -37.88 4.74
C GLU A 331 -32.65 -38.59 4.21
N LYS A 332 -32.76 -39.88 3.85
CA LYS A 332 -31.64 -40.63 3.23
C LYS A 332 -31.22 -40.05 1.88
N CYS A 333 -32.18 -39.62 1.04
CA CYS A 333 -31.88 -38.94 -0.22
C CYS A 333 -31.20 -37.58 -0.01
N LYS A 334 -31.59 -36.81 1.03
CA LYS A 334 -30.92 -35.56 1.40
C LYS A 334 -29.50 -35.79 1.91
N GLN A 335 -29.28 -36.80 2.74
CA GLN A 335 -27.95 -37.19 3.21
C GLN A 335 -27.06 -37.64 2.05
N PHE A 336 -27.61 -38.40 1.09
CA PHE A 336 -26.89 -38.83 -0.10
C PHE A 336 -26.53 -37.67 -1.04
N ILE A 337 -27.45 -36.73 -1.28
CA ILE A 337 -27.20 -35.51 -2.07
C ILE A 337 -26.18 -34.61 -1.35
N ALA A 338 -26.25 -34.51 -0.02
CA ALA A 338 -25.26 -33.80 0.78
C ALA A 338 -23.87 -34.47 0.67
N ARG A 339 -23.79 -35.80 0.74
CA ARG A 339 -22.55 -36.58 0.53
C ARG A 339 -21.98 -36.39 -0.88
N LEU A 340 -22.81 -36.41 -1.92
CA LEU A 340 -22.40 -36.19 -3.31
C LEU A 340 -21.91 -34.75 -3.55
N LEU A 341 -22.59 -33.76 -2.98
CA LEU A 341 -22.17 -32.36 -3.04
C LEU A 341 -20.88 -32.14 -2.25
N TYR A 342 -20.75 -32.75 -1.08
CA TYR A 342 -19.58 -32.67 -0.21
C TYR A 342 -18.35 -33.35 -0.83
N THR A 343 -18.47 -34.57 -1.36
CA THR A 343 -17.37 -35.27 -2.05
C THR A 343 -16.91 -34.52 -3.30
N ARG A 344 -17.86 -33.89 -4.03
CA ARG A 344 -17.54 -33.02 -5.16
C ARG A 344 -16.86 -31.73 -4.71
N LEU A 345 -17.25 -31.17 -3.56
CA LEU A 345 -16.59 -30.03 -2.91
C LEU A 345 -15.15 -30.37 -2.53
N CYS A 346 -14.93 -31.50 -1.85
CA CYS A 346 -13.62 -31.99 -1.44
C CYS A 346 -12.70 -32.28 -2.63
N ARG A 347 -13.22 -32.80 -3.75
CA ARG A 347 -12.45 -32.97 -4.99
C ARG A 347 -12.01 -31.65 -5.61
N GLU A 348 -12.89 -30.66 -5.68
CA GLU A 348 -12.54 -29.34 -6.21
C GLU A 348 -11.54 -28.61 -5.29
N PHE A 349 -11.65 -28.77 -3.97
CA PHE A 349 -10.65 -28.26 -3.02
C PHE A 349 -9.30 -28.96 -3.14
N ARG A 350 -9.27 -30.30 -3.29
CA ARG A 350 -8.01 -31.03 -3.54
C ARG A 350 -7.36 -30.61 -4.86
N ARG A 351 -8.15 -30.35 -5.92
CA ARG A 351 -7.61 -29.77 -7.18
C ARG A 351 -7.02 -28.38 -6.97
N CYS A 352 -7.67 -27.54 -6.15
CA CYS A 352 -7.11 -26.23 -5.79
C CYS A 352 -5.81 -26.36 -4.98
N ARG A 353 -5.69 -27.37 -4.10
CA ARG A 353 -4.48 -27.69 -3.32
C ARG A 353 -3.28 -28.02 -4.21
N TYR A 354 -3.47 -28.79 -5.28
CA TYR A 354 -2.38 -29.18 -6.19
C TYR A 354 -1.79 -28.01 -6.99
N HIS A 355 -2.59 -26.97 -7.27
CA HIS A 355 -2.09 -25.75 -7.94
C HIS A 355 -1.41 -24.74 -7.00
N THR A 356 -1.37 -25.02 -5.70
CA THR A 356 -0.73 -24.17 -4.67
C THR A 356 0.57 -24.73 -4.11
N ASN A 357 1.14 -25.77 -4.74
CA ASN A 357 2.41 -26.37 -4.30
C ASN A 357 3.66 -25.51 -4.56
N ASP A 358 3.54 -24.35 -5.22
CA ASP A 358 4.61 -23.35 -5.29
C ASP A 358 4.65 -22.59 -3.96
N GLY A 359 5.40 -23.16 -3.02
CA GLY A 359 5.28 -22.88 -1.60
C GLY A 359 5.67 -21.46 -1.21
N TYR A 360 4.71 -20.64 -0.80
CA TYR A 360 4.98 -19.41 -0.02
C TYR A 360 3.83 -18.96 0.92
N ASP A 361 2.82 -19.78 1.23
CA ASP A 361 1.78 -19.38 2.19
C ASP A 361 1.43 -20.49 3.20
N VAL A 362 2.21 -20.54 4.29
CA VAL A 362 2.01 -21.48 5.41
C VAL A 362 0.70 -21.20 6.15
N GLN A 363 0.28 -19.93 6.26
CA GLN A 363 -0.94 -19.54 6.98
C GLN A 363 -2.22 -20.03 6.25
N MET A 364 -2.28 -19.87 4.92
CA MET A 364 -3.41 -20.36 4.11
C MET A 364 -3.45 -21.89 4.07
N ARG A 365 -2.29 -22.55 4.16
CA ARG A 365 -2.16 -24.02 4.26
C ARG A 365 -2.79 -24.53 5.56
N ILE A 366 -2.54 -23.84 6.69
CA ILE A 366 -3.09 -24.21 8.00
C ILE A 366 -4.61 -24.06 8.02
N ASP A 367 -5.16 -23.00 7.44
CA ASP A 367 -6.62 -22.81 7.41
C ASP A 367 -7.32 -23.83 6.51
N ILE A 368 -6.74 -24.16 5.35
CA ILE A 368 -7.28 -25.18 4.44
C ILE A 368 -7.16 -26.59 5.04
N ASP A 369 -6.04 -26.91 5.70
CA ASP A 369 -5.86 -28.21 6.37
C ASP A 369 -6.75 -28.34 7.61
N ARG A 370 -6.97 -27.27 8.39
CA ARG A 370 -7.96 -27.26 9.48
C ARG A 370 -9.38 -27.43 8.97
N ILE A 371 -9.73 -26.76 7.87
CA ILE A 371 -11.05 -26.92 7.23
C ILE A 371 -11.19 -28.36 6.72
N LEU A 372 -10.18 -28.94 6.07
CA LEU A 372 -10.20 -30.33 5.61
C LEU A 372 -10.27 -31.34 6.77
N GLN A 373 -9.55 -31.12 7.87
CA GLN A 373 -9.63 -31.96 9.06
C GLN A 373 -11.01 -31.86 9.73
N CYS A 374 -11.56 -30.64 9.86
CA CYS A 374 -12.92 -30.46 10.38
C CYS A 374 -13.95 -31.15 9.49
N LEU A 375 -13.77 -31.07 8.17
CA LEU A 375 -14.65 -31.73 7.21
C LEU A 375 -14.53 -33.26 7.27
N GLN A 376 -13.30 -33.82 7.34
CA GLN A 376 -13.07 -35.26 7.51
C GLN A 376 -13.66 -35.79 8.82
N MET A 377 -13.51 -35.04 9.92
CA MET A 377 -14.06 -35.42 11.22
C MET A 377 -15.61 -35.37 11.22
N ILE A 378 -16.21 -34.46 10.44
CA ILE A 378 -17.67 -34.42 10.20
C ILE A 378 -18.11 -35.61 9.34
N GLU A 379 -17.33 -35.97 8.31
CA GLU A 379 -17.60 -37.11 7.43
C GLU A 379 -17.53 -38.44 8.19
N GLU A 380 -16.56 -38.61 9.08
CA GLU A 380 -16.40 -39.80 9.92
C GLU A 380 -17.55 -39.95 10.94
N LYS A 381 -17.97 -38.83 11.56
CA LYS A 381 -19.15 -38.82 12.43
C LYS A 381 -20.45 -39.13 11.68
N LEU A 382 -20.58 -38.70 10.43
CA LEU A 382 -21.74 -39.02 9.59
C LEU A 382 -21.74 -40.48 9.12
N ASN A 383 -20.57 -41.05 8.83
CA ASN A 383 -20.43 -42.48 8.51
C ASN A 383 -20.79 -43.39 9.70
N ASN A 384 -20.40 -42.99 10.92
CA ASN A 384 -20.79 -43.72 12.14
C ASN A 384 -22.30 -43.63 12.44
N ILE A 385 -22.96 -42.54 12.04
CA ILE A 385 -24.43 -42.43 12.13
C ILE A 385 -25.11 -43.36 11.11
N ASP A 386 -24.52 -43.54 9.91
CA ASP A 386 -25.03 -44.49 8.92
C ASP A 386 -24.86 -45.95 9.36
N GLN A 387 -23.76 -46.31 10.02
CA GLN A 387 -23.57 -47.68 10.54
C GLN A 387 -24.54 -48.02 11.67
N LYS A 388 -24.79 -47.09 12.59
CA LYS A 388 -25.82 -47.25 13.64
C LYS A 388 -27.27 -47.29 13.13
N MET A 389 -27.49 -47.07 11.84
CA MET A 389 -28.78 -47.12 11.16
C MET A 389 -28.93 -48.37 10.27
N LEU A 390 -27.87 -49.18 10.19
CA LEU A 390 -27.82 -50.46 9.48
C LEU A 390 -27.95 -51.66 10.42
N ASP A 391 -27.57 -51.49 11.69
CA ASP A 391 -27.98 -52.33 12.82
C ASP A 391 -29.34 -51.87 13.36
#